data_AF-A0A7X6P943-F1
#
_entry.id   AF-A0A7X6P943-F1
#
_cell.length_a   1.000
_cell.length_b   1.000
_cell.length_c   1.000
_cell.angle_alpha   90.00
_cell.angle_beta   90.00
_cell.angle_gamma   90.00
#
_symmetry.space_group_name_H-M   'P 1'
#
loop_
_entity.id
_entity.type
_entity.pdbx_description
1 polymer ?
#
loop_
_entity_poly.entity_id
_entity_poly.type
_entity_poly.pdbx_seq_one_letter_code
_entity_poly.pdbx_strand_id
1 'polypeptide(L)'
;MEVHNSENLIKLLQRTYNFNKIQFWLNGKPITAEIPPAQTTLQFLHTNQHLYGTKCSCNEGDCGACTVVIAYVKEGNIVYEAINSCLYNAAKLHGKHLITIEGLGTPGHLHPIQEVMYKQHSLQCGYCSPGFVMSLFALLANSSHPDEEEILASLEGNLCRCGSYQSILRATRELSENFTTSDIIPDWCRAIEPRLFCFKDKSETVQRSGKLLFPCTSYLIPRSLSELTDILKNEPEAVFITGGTDVMVRMNIQKEEIPVLIDLSELPELKQINYTKQGIIIGAGVTYSDIQHSGIIKSDLPS
;
A
#
# COMPACT_ATOMS: atom_id res chain seq x y z
N MET A 1 0.49 43.86 17.60
CA MET A 1 -0.10 42.62 17.07
C MET A 1 0.85 42.08 15.99
N GLU A 2 2.09 41.73 16.36
CA GLU A 2 3.13 41.35 15.37
C GLU A 2 4.33 40.58 15.94
N VAL A 3 4.29 40.13 17.21
CA VAL A 3 5.41 39.42 17.85
C VAL A 3 5.15 37.90 18.00
N HIS A 4 3.89 37.45 17.90
CA HIS A 4 3.55 36.02 17.96
C HIS A 4 3.78 35.25 16.65
N ASN A 5 4.07 35.94 15.54
CA ASN A 5 4.24 35.29 14.24
C ASN A 5 5.70 34.87 13.99
N SER A 6 6.68 35.59 14.55
CA SER A 6 8.11 35.33 14.36
C SER A 6 8.62 34.13 15.16
N GLU A 7 8.15 33.91 16.38
CA GLU A 7 8.59 32.75 17.20
C GLU A 7 8.06 31.41 16.66
N ASN A 8 6.81 31.38 16.18
CA ASN A 8 6.25 30.21 15.50
C ASN A 8 6.97 29.91 14.19
N LEU A 9 7.30 30.96 13.42
CA LEU A 9 8.10 30.80 12.20
C LEU A 9 9.50 30.27 12.51
N ILE A 10 10.18 30.79 13.55
CA ILE A 10 11.50 30.31 13.97
C ILE A 10 11.45 28.85 14.47
N LYS A 11 10.42 28.47 15.23
CA LYS A 11 10.19 27.07 15.64
C LYS A 11 9.95 26.13 14.45
N LEU A 12 9.17 26.56 13.45
CA LEU A 12 8.95 25.83 12.21
C LEU A 12 10.25 25.67 11.39
N LEU A 13 11.13 26.68 11.42
CA LEU A 13 12.41 26.70 10.70
C LEU A 13 13.52 25.86 11.37
N GLN A 14 13.30 25.37 12.59
CA GLN A 14 14.27 24.56 13.37
C GLN A 14 13.74 23.15 13.71
N ARG A 15 12.62 22.73 13.12
CA ARG A 15 12.10 21.37 13.33
C ARG A 15 13.11 20.33 12.81
N THR A 16 13.29 19.27 13.59
CA THR A 16 14.04 18.08 13.21
C THR A 16 13.04 17.01 12.79
N TYR A 17 13.33 16.39 11.65
CA TYR A 17 12.51 15.35 11.03
C TYR A 17 13.30 14.04 11.03
N ASN A 18 12.62 12.95 11.36
CA ASN A 18 13.16 11.59 11.40
C ASN A 18 12.75 10.87 10.11
N PHE A 19 13.60 10.94 9.08
CA PHE A 19 13.36 10.22 7.83
C PHE A 19 13.60 8.73 8.01
N ASN A 20 12.83 7.91 7.29
CA ASN A 20 13.03 6.46 7.25
C ASN A 20 13.90 6.10 6.05
N LYS A 21 15.14 5.68 6.28
CA LYS A 21 15.97 5.11 5.23
C LYS A 21 15.61 3.65 5.04
N ILE A 22 15.11 3.33 3.86
CA ILE A 22 14.57 2.01 3.51
C ILE A 22 15.22 1.43 2.26
N GLN A 23 15.14 0.11 2.14
CA GLN A 23 15.58 -0.65 0.98
C GLN A 23 14.42 -1.54 0.54
N PHE A 24 14.15 -1.57 -0.76
CA PHE A 24 13.02 -2.31 -1.34
C PHE A 24 13.26 -2.49 -2.84
N TRP A 25 12.34 -3.15 -3.54
CA TRP A 25 12.38 -3.27 -5.00
C TRP A 25 11.24 -2.49 -5.64
N LEU A 26 11.53 -1.76 -6.71
CA LEU A 26 10.54 -1.08 -7.54
C LEU A 26 10.65 -1.60 -8.97
N ASN A 27 9.60 -2.26 -9.47
CA ASN A 27 9.57 -2.84 -10.81
C ASN A 27 10.83 -3.70 -11.11
N GLY A 28 11.23 -4.53 -10.13
CA GLY A 28 12.38 -5.42 -10.23
C GLY A 28 13.73 -4.78 -9.90
N LYS A 29 13.81 -3.45 -9.78
CA LYS A 29 15.06 -2.73 -9.49
C LYS A 29 15.22 -2.46 -8.00
N PRO A 30 16.39 -2.70 -7.39
CA PRO A 30 16.63 -2.35 -5.99
C PRO A 30 16.66 -0.83 -5.83
N ILE A 31 15.98 -0.33 -4.80
CA ILE A 31 15.92 1.08 -4.42
C ILE A 31 16.37 1.22 -2.97
N THR A 32 17.21 2.22 -2.71
CA THR A 32 17.47 2.75 -1.36
C THR A 32 16.99 4.19 -1.32
N ALA A 33 16.15 4.54 -0.35
CA ALA A 33 15.55 5.87 -0.27
C ALA A 33 15.44 6.35 1.17
N GLU A 34 15.64 7.66 1.38
CA GLU A 34 15.31 8.35 2.63
C GLU A 34 13.90 8.95 2.48
N ILE A 35 12.93 8.36 3.17
CA ILE A 35 11.52 8.71 3.08
C ILE A 35 11.18 9.72 4.18
N PRO A 36 10.64 10.91 3.84
CA PRO A 36 10.09 11.82 4.83
C PRO A 36 8.96 11.17 5.64
N PRO A 37 8.78 11.53 6.93
CA PRO A 37 7.67 11.06 7.74
C PRO A 37 6.31 11.30 7.06
N ALA A 38 5.42 10.32 7.14
CA ALA A 38 4.09 10.33 6.53
C ALA A 38 4.04 10.49 5.00
N GLN A 39 5.17 10.41 4.28
CA GLN A 39 5.13 10.45 2.80
C GLN A 39 4.37 9.23 2.28
N THR A 40 3.37 9.46 1.44
CA THR A 40 2.60 8.38 0.83
C THR A 40 3.37 7.76 -0.33
N THR A 41 3.06 6.50 -0.65
CA THR A 41 3.68 5.78 -1.77
C THR A 41 3.41 6.49 -3.10
N LEU A 42 2.22 7.07 -3.27
CA LEU A 42 1.88 7.86 -4.44
C LEU A 42 2.75 9.11 -4.57
N GLN A 43 2.94 9.85 -3.47
CA GLN A 43 3.83 11.01 -3.44
C GLN A 43 5.26 10.60 -3.78
N PHE A 44 5.75 9.50 -3.20
CA PHE A 44 7.08 8.97 -3.49
C PHE A 44 7.24 8.62 -4.99
N LEU A 45 6.28 7.92 -5.58
CA LEU A 45 6.30 7.57 -7.01
C LEU A 45 6.35 8.81 -7.91
N HIS A 46 5.54 9.83 -7.61
CA HIS A 46 5.46 11.04 -8.44
C HIS A 46 6.64 12.00 -8.26
N THR A 47 7.08 12.20 -7.02
CA THR A 47 8.06 13.24 -6.67
C THR A 47 9.50 12.73 -6.67
N ASN A 48 9.73 11.48 -6.27
CA ASN A 48 11.07 10.90 -6.18
C ASN A 48 11.41 10.02 -7.39
N GLN A 49 10.43 9.28 -7.93
CA GLN A 49 10.67 8.32 -9.02
C GLN A 49 10.20 8.81 -10.39
N HIS A 50 9.45 9.90 -10.45
CA HIS A 50 8.85 10.45 -11.68
C HIS A 50 8.00 9.42 -12.47
N LEU A 51 7.34 8.51 -11.74
CA LEU A 51 6.44 7.50 -12.28
C LEU A 51 4.98 7.98 -12.14
N TYR A 52 4.42 8.47 -13.24
CA TYR A 52 3.12 9.16 -13.28
C TYR A 52 1.97 8.29 -13.78
N GLY A 53 2.21 7.01 -14.07
CA GLY A 53 1.21 6.05 -14.51
C GLY A 53 0.14 5.82 -13.45
N THR A 54 0.54 5.61 -12.19
CA THR A 54 -0.37 5.59 -11.04
C THR A 54 -1.01 6.96 -10.84
N LYS A 55 -2.34 7.05 -10.70
CA LYS A 55 -3.05 8.32 -10.71
C LYS A 55 -3.55 8.76 -9.33
N CYS A 56 -3.62 10.07 -9.10
CA CYS A 56 -4.24 10.67 -7.93
C CYS A 56 -5.58 11.30 -8.32
N SER A 57 -6.71 10.77 -7.84
CA SER A 57 -8.04 11.36 -8.07
C SER A 57 -8.70 11.85 -6.78
N CYS A 58 -9.07 10.94 -5.86
CA CYS A 58 -9.71 11.33 -4.58
C CYS A 58 -8.72 11.59 -3.45
N ASN A 59 -7.58 10.88 -3.43
CA ASN A 59 -6.56 10.96 -2.37
C ASN A 59 -7.02 10.49 -0.96
N GLU A 60 -8.12 9.73 -0.90
CA GLU A 60 -8.72 9.24 0.35
C GLU A 60 -9.02 7.73 0.34
N GLY A 61 -8.60 6.99 -0.70
CA GLY A 61 -8.76 5.53 -0.81
C GLY A 61 -9.92 5.07 -1.70
N ASP A 62 -10.96 5.89 -1.87
CA ASP A 62 -12.22 5.46 -2.48
C ASP A 62 -12.19 5.05 -3.98
N CYS A 63 -11.34 5.68 -4.79
CA CYS A 63 -11.47 5.57 -6.25
C CYS A 63 -10.64 4.46 -6.90
N GLY A 64 -9.64 3.92 -6.21
CA GLY A 64 -8.71 2.92 -6.74
C GLY A 64 -7.84 3.36 -7.92
N ALA A 65 -7.88 4.60 -8.38
CA ALA A 65 -7.05 5.08 -9.49
C ALA A 65 -5.53 5.07 -9.14
N CYS A 66 -5.22 5.08 -7.84
CA CYS A 66 -3.87 5.02 -7.31
C CYS A 66 -3.40 3.58 -6.96
N THR A 67 -4.13 2.56 -7.38
CA THR A 67 -3.79 1.17 -7.03
C THR A 67 -2.44 0.79 -7.60
N VAL A 68 -1.62 0.20 -6.74
CA VAL A 68 -0.34 -0.45 -7.06
C VAL A 68 -0.32 -1.79 -6.35
N VAL A 69 0.65 -2.64 -6.66
CA VAL A 69 0.78 -3.95 -6.01
C VAL A 69 2.06 -4.03 -5.21
N ILE A 70 1.97 -4.56 -4.00
CA ILE A 70 3.13 -4.92 -3.19
C ILE A 70 3.22 -6.45 -3.10
N ALA A 71 4.40 -6.99 -3.41
CA ALA A 71 4.72 -8.37 -3.14
C ALA A 71 5.55 -8.48 -1.86
N TYR A 72 5.15 -9.37 -0.95
CA TYR A 72 5.83 -9.62 0.32
C TYR A 72 5.55 -11.04 0.82
N VAL A 73 6.37 -11.49 1.78
CA VAL A 73 6.20 -12.80 2.40
C VAL A 73 5.13 -12.71 3.49
N LYS A 74 4.11 -13.55 3.39
CA LYS A 74 3.07 -13.74 4.41
C LYS A 74 2.89 -15.24 4.64
N GLU A 75 3.04 -15.69 5.89
CA GLU A 75 2.87 -17.10 6.27
C GLU A 75 3.68 -18.08 5.41
N GLY A 76 4.90 -17.67 5.01
CA GLY A 76 5.79 -18.49 4.19
C GLY A 76 5.49 -18.50 2.69
N ASN A 77 4.50 -17.74 2.23
CA ASN A 77 4.15 -17.60 0.81
C ASN A 77 4.37 -16.16 0.32
N ILE A 78 4.59 -16.01 -0.99
CA ILE A 78 4.53 -14.70 -1.63
C ILE A 78 3.07 -14.33 -1.84
N VAL A 79 2.70 -13.14 -1.38
CA VAL A 79 1.38 -12.55 -1.62
C VAL A 79 1.55 -11.29 -2.44
N TYR A 80 0.73 -11.15 -3.49
CA TYR A 80 0.63 -9.93 -4.29
C TYR A 80 -0.59 -9.12 -3.86
N GLU A 81 -0.40 -8.11 -3.03
CA GLU A 81 -1.49 -7.32 -2.45
C GLU A 81 -1.70 -6.02 -3.22
N ALA A 82 -2.93 -5.79 -3.70
CA ALA A 82 -3.34 -4.49 -4.22
C ALA A 82 -3.55 -3.50 -3.07
N ILE A 83 -2.95 -2.31 -3.18
CA ILE A 83 -3.03 -1.26 -2.16
C ILE A 83 -3.28 0.11 -2.77
N ASN A 84 -3.99 0.98 -2.05
CA ASN A 84 -4.15 2.38 -2.41
C ASN A 84 -2.89 3.17 -2.05
N SER A 85 -2.05 3.47 -3.03
CA SER A 85 -0.77 4.16 -2.80
C SER A 85 -0.91 5.58 -2.21
N CYS A 86 -2.10 6.20 -2.32
CA CYS A 86 -2.38 7.51 -1.72
C CYS A 86 -2.49 7.47 -0.18
N LEU A 87 -2.71 6.29 0.41
CA LEU A 87 -2.80 6.11 1.87
C LEU A 87 -1.64 5.28 2.41
N TYR A 88 -1.07 4.39 1.59
CA TYR A 88 0.04 3.56 2.03
C TYR A 88 1.32 4.37 2.24
N ASN A 89 1.83 4.42 3.47
CA ASN A 89 3.07 5.13 3.78
C ASN A 89 4.27 4.47 3.09
N ALA A 90 5.08 5.26 2.38
CA ALA A 90 6.23 4.77 1.63
C ALA A 90 7.30 4.11 2.51
N ALA A 91 7.42 4.48 3.79
CA ALA A 91 8.33 3.83 4.73
C ALA A 91 8.02 2.33 4.92
N LYS A 92 6.76 1.91 4.74
CA LYS A 92 6.33 0.51 4.82
C LYS A 92 6.77 -0.35 3.64
N LEU A 93 7.33 0.26 2.59
CA LEU A 93 7.88 -0.47 1.45
C LEU A 93 9.16 -1.22 1.81
N HIS A 94 9.79 -0.92 2.94
CA HIS A 94 11.01 -1.58 3.40
C HIS A 94 10.89 -3.12 3.33
N GLY A 95 11.80 -3.76 2.60
CA GLY A 95 11.82 -5.21 2.40
C GLY A 95 10.75 -5.77 1.46
N LYS A 96 9.96 -4.92 0.79
CA LYS A 96 8.87 -5.34 -0.12
C LYS A 96 9.24 -5.09 -1.57
N HIS A 97 8.44 -5.65 -2.48
CA HIS A 97 8.55 -5.36 -3.90
C HIS A 97 7.31 -4.60 -4.39
N LEU A 98 7.50 -3.31 -4.67
CA LEU A 98 6.51 -2.43 -5.26
C LEU A 98 6.45 -2.60 -6.78
N ILE A 99 5.26 -2.83 -7.30
CA ILE A 99 4.96 -3.06 -8.71
C ILE A 99 3.94 -2.02 -9.16
N THR A 100 4.27 -1.29 -10.22
CA THR A 100 3.42 -0.23 -10.77
C THR A 100 3.02 -0.55 -12.21
N ILE A 101 2.09 0.24 -12.74
CA ILE A 101 1.60 0.07 -14.12
C ILE A 101 2.73 0.14 -15.17
N GLU A 102 3.75 0.96 -14.93
CA GLU A 102 4.92 1.08 -15.79
C GLU A 102 5.83 -0.15 -15.76
N GLY A 103 5.76 -0.94 -14.69
CA GLY A 103 6.50 -2.21 -14.58
C GLY A 103 5.89 -3.33 -15.42
N LEU A 104 4.57 -3.32 -15.59
CA LEU A 104 3.85 -4.41 -16.27
C LEU A 104 4.01 -4.37 -17.80
N GLY A 105 4.09 -3.19 -18.41
CA GLY A 105 4.22 -3.09 -19.86
C GLY A 105 4.45 -1.68 -20.38
N THR A 106 4.75 -1.62 -21.68
CA THR A 106 4.97 -0.38 -22.43
C THR A 106 4.07 -0.35 -23.66
N PRO A 107 3.86 0.81 -24.32
CA PRO A 107 3.03 0.87 -25.52
C PRO A 107 3.47 -0.09 -26.64
N GLY A 108 4.75 -0.46 -26.70
CA GLY A 108 5.25 -1.42 -27.68
C GLY A 108 5.17 -2.88 -27.25
N HIS A 109 5.07 -3.16 -25.95
CA HIS A 109 5.09 -4.51 -25.37
C HIS A 109 4.12 -4.51 -24.18
N LEU A 110 2.85 -4.84 -24.47
CA LEU A 110 1.79 -4.84 -23.48
C LEU A 110 1.84 -6.11 -22.63
N HIS A 111 1.50 -5.97 -21.35
CA HIS A 111 1.17 -7.08 -20.48
C HIS A 111 -0.11 -7.79 -20.97
N PRO A 112 -0.30 -9.11 -20.78
CA PRO A 112 -1.56 -9.78 -21.12
C PRO A 112 -2.82 -9.07 -20.65
N ILE A 113 -2.82 -8.60 -19.38
CA ILE A 113 -3.93 -7.81 -18.82
C ILE A 113 -4.19 -6.54 -19.63
N GLN A 114 -3.14 -5.78 -19.98
CA GLN A 114 -3.27 -4.55 -20.76
C GLN A 114 -3.78 -4.83 -22.17
N GLU A 115 -3.29 -5.91 -22.79
CA GLU A 115 -3.68 -6.33 -24.14
C GLU A 115 -5.15 -6.77 -24.20
N VAL A 116 -5.60 -7.62 -23.26
CA VAL A 116 -7.00 -8.08 -23.21
C VAL A 116 -7.93 -6.90 -22.91
N MET A 117 -7.59 -6.03 -21.96
CA MET A 117 -8.39 -4.82 -21.69
C MET A 117 -8.49 -3.90 -22.91
N TYR A 118 -7.42 -3.80 -23.72
CA TYR A 118 -7.45 -3.05 -24.97
C TYR A 118 -8.40 -3.69 -26.00
N LYS A 119 -8.27 -5.01 -26.23
CA LYS A 119 -9.11 -5.77 -27.16
C LYS A 119 -10.60 -5.75 -26.79
N GLN A 120 -10.92 -5.81 -25.49
CA GLN A 120 -12.29 -5.80 -24.97
C GLN A 120 -12.90 -4.39 -24.88
N HIS A 121 -12.18 -3.35 -25.32
CA HIS A 121 -12.62 -1.96 -25.24
C HIS A 121 -12.96 -1.54 -23.80
N SER A 122 -12.12 -1.94 -22.84
CA SER A 122 -12.28 -1.70 -21.40
C SER A 122 -11.76 -0.33 -20.95
N LEU A 123 -11.50 0.57 -21.91
CA LEU A 123 -10.78 1.82 -21.73
C LEU A 123 -11.48 2.92 -22.56
N GLN A 124 -11.81 4.05 -21.95
CA GLN A 124 -12.30 5.26 -22.64
C GLN A 124 -11.36 6.45 -22.37
N CYS A 125 -11.60 7.24 -21.32
CA CYS A 125 -10.71 8.36 -20.97
C CYS A 125 -9.32 7.90 -20.47
N GLY A 126 -9.19 6.65 -20.07
CA GLY A 126 -7.93 6.02 -19.65
C GLY A 126 -7.47 6.35 -18.22
N TYR A 127 -8.14 7.26 -17.50
CA TYR A 127 -7.63 7.75 -16.21
C TYR A 127 -7.67 6.69 -15.09
N CYS A 128 -8.76 5.93 -14.99
CA CYS A 128 -8.90 4.86 -13.99
C CYS A 128 -8.17 3.56 -14.38
N SER A 129 -7.76 3.44 -15.65
CA SER A 129 -7.27 2.21 -16.24
C SER A 129 -6.04 1.62 -15.55
N PRO A 130 -5.03 2.42 -15.14
CA PRO A 130 -3.92 1.89 -14.34
C PRO A 130 -4.40 1.18 -13.08
N GLY A 131 -5.36 1.76 -12.37
CA GLY A 131 -5.92 1.17 -11.15
C GLY A 131 -6.55 -0.19 -11.39
N PHE A 132 -7.40 -0.30 -12.42
CA PHE A 132 -8.02 -1.57 -12.81
C PHE A 132 -6.98 -2.62 -13.23
N VAL A 133 -5.98 -2.24 -14.04
CA VAL A 133 -4.91 -3.17 -14.44
C VAL A 133 -4.18 -3.72 -13.22
N MET A 134 -3.86 -2.87 -12.24
CA MET A 134 -3.14 -3.29 -11.03
C MET A 134 -4.00 -4.17 -10.11
N SER A 135 -5.31 -3.89 -9.98
CA SER A 135 -6.23 -4.76 -9.23
C SER A 135 -6.35 -6.15 -9.87
N LEU A 136 -6.51 -6.20 -11.19
CA LEU A 136 -6.54 -7.48 -11.92
C LEU A 136 -5.22 -8.23 -11.83
N PHE A 137 -4.09 -7.51 -11.85
CA PHE A 137 -2.77 -8.11 -11.65
C PHE A 137 -2.66 -8.76 -10.26
N ALA A 138 -3.09 -8.08 -9.19
CA ALA A 138 -3.10 -8.68 -7.85
C ALA A 138 -3.99 -9.92 -7.79
N LEU A 139 -5.22 -9.86 -8.31
CA LEU A 139 -6.14 -11.00 -8.32
C LEU A 139 -5.52 -12.21 -9.03
N LEU A 140 -5.11 -12.01 -10.29
CA LEU A 140 -4.65 -13.08 -11.17
C LEU A 140 -3.24 -13.58 -10.83
N ALA A 141 -2.46 -12.80 -10.07
CA ALA A 141 -1.18 -13.27 -9.51
C ALA A 141 -1.38 -14.21 -8.31
N ASN A 142 -2.50 -14.13 -7.59
CA ASN A 142 -2.80 -15.01 -6.46
C ASN A 142 -3.76 -16.16 -6.82
N SER A 143 -4.60 -16.02 -7.84
CA SER A 143 -5.57 -17.04 -8.26
C SER A 143 -5.58 -17.20 -9.79
N SER A 144 -5.41 -18.42 -10.29
CA SER A 144 -5.47 -18.69 -11.74
C SER A 144 -6.89 -18.71 -12.27
N HIS A 145 -7.87 -19.09 -11.45
CA HIS A 145 -9.27 -19.21 -11.84
C HIS A 145 -10.16 -18.62 -10.75
N PRO A 146 -10.10 -17.29 -10.54
CA PRO A 146 -10.92 -16.65 -9.54
C PRO A 146 -12.41 -16.80 -9.90
N ASP A 147 -13.24 -17.02 -8.90
CA ASP A 147 -14.69 -17.06 -9.11
C ASP A 147 -15.28 -15.64 -9.31
N GLU A 148 -16.57 -15.57 -9.62
CA GLU A 148 -17.22 -14.28 -9.90
C GLU A 148 -17.25 -13.36 -8.67
N GLU A 149 -17.32 -13.92 -7.45
CA GLU A 149 -17.30 -13.13 -6.22
C GLU A 149 -15.91 -12.52 -5.99
N GLU A 150 -14.85 -13.30 -6.17
CA GLU A 150 -13.46 -12.84 -6.12
C GLU A 150 -13.17 -11.78 -7.19
N ILE A 151 -13.69 -11.96 -8.41
CA ILE A 151 -13.57 -10.97 -9.49
C ILE A 151 -14.24 -9.65 -9.08
N LEU A 152 -15.48 -9.69 -8.61
CA LEU A 152 -16.23 -8.49 -8.22
C LEU A 152 -15.56 -7.79 -7.03
N ALA A 153 -15.15 -8.53 -6.01
CA ALA A 153 -14.45 -8.01 -4.84
C ALA A 153 -13.14 -7.31 -5.21
N SER A 154 -12.37 -7.88 -6.16
CA SER A 154 -11.11 -7.26 -6.62
C SER A 154 -11.30 -5.90 -7.32
N LEU A 155 -12.50 -5.64 -7.84
CA LEU A 155 -12.83 -4.45 -8.63
C LEU A 155 -13.68 -3.43 -7.87
N GLU A 156 -14.25 -3.78 -6.72
CA GLU A 156 -15.15 -2.94 -5.93
C GLU A 156 -14.52 -1.58 -5.59
N GLY A 157 -13.21 -1.60 -5.26
CA GLY A 157 -12.44 -0.39 -4.94
C GLY A 157 -12.03 0.47 -6.14
N ASN A 158 -12.43 0.15 -7.37
CA ASN A 158 -12.04 0.89 -8.58
C ASN A 158 -13.23 1.58 -9.25
N LEU A 159 -13.19 2.92 -9.30
CA LEU A 159 -14.26 3.73 -9.90
C LEU A 159 -13.94 4.16 -11.33
N CYS A 160 -14.91 3.96 -12.23
CA CYS A 160 -14.89 4.38 -13.63
C CYS A 160 -16.10 5.26 -13.96
N ARG A 161 -15.86 6.56 -14.21
CA ARG A 161 -16.96 7.49 -14.57
C ARG A 161 -17.44 7.33 -16.03
N CYS A 162 -16.60 6.77 -16.90
CA CYS A 162 -16.94 6.44 -18.28
C CYS A 162 -17.87 5.22 -18.42
N GLY A 163 -18.07 4.45 -17.34
CA GLY A 163 -19.00 3.31 -17.32
C GLY A 163 -18.47 2.05 -18.03
N SER A 164 -17.16 1.83 -18.09
CA SER A 164 -16.55 0.68 -18.79
C SER A 164 -16.60 -0.65 -18.00
N TYR A 165 -17.35 -0.73 -16.90
CA TYR A 165 -17.35 -1.90 -16.01
C TYR A 165 -17.70 -3.22 -16.71
N GLN A 166 -18.69 -3.22 -17.61
CA GLN A 166 -19.08 -4.44 -18.32
C GLN A 166 -18.01 -4.94 -19.29
N SER A 167 -17.25 -4.06 -19.95
CA SER A 167 -16.10 -4.48 -20.77
C SER A 167 -14.93 -4.92 -19.90
N ILE A 168 -14.70 -4.27 -18.75
CA ILE A 168 -13.69 -4.70 -17.77
C ILE A 168 -14.01 -6.12 -17.28
N LEU A 169 -15.25 -6.42 -16.90
CA LEU A 169 -15.65 -7.76 -16.46
C LEU A 169 -15.46 -8.82 -17.56
N ARG A 170 -15.80 -8.51 -18.83
CA ARG A 170 -15.51 -9.42 -19.95
C ARG A 170 -14.01 -9.67 -20.10
N ALA A 171 -13.19 -8.63 -19.99
CA ALA A 171 -11.74 -8.76 -20.01
C ALA A 171 -11.23 -9.63 -18.86
N THR A 172 -11.76 -9.45 -17.65
CA THR A 172 -11.38 -10.28 -16.50
C THR A 172 -11.73 -11.74 -16.72
N ARG A 173 -12.93 -12.05 -17.20
CA ARG A 173 -13.34 -13.44 -17.47
C ARG A 173 -12.47 -14.08 -18.56
N GLU A 174 -12.19 -13.36 -19.64
CA GLU A 174 -11.26 -13.84 -20.68
C GLU A 174 -9.86 -14.10 -20.11
N LEU A 175 -9.36 -13.23 -19.23
CA LEU A 175 -8.07 -13.44 -18.56
C LEU A 175 -8.10 -14.69 -17.68
N SER A 176 -9.12 -14.86 -16.84
CA SER A 176 -9.29 -16.02 -15.95
C SER A 176 -9.46 -17.36 -16.68
N GLU A 177 -9.99 -17.33 -17.90
CA GLU A 177 -10.17 -18.54 -18.73
C GLU A 177 -8.87 -18.93 -19.47
N ASN A 178 -8.09 -17.95 -19.91
CA ASN A 178 -7.00 -18.17 -20.87
C ASN A 178 -5.59 -18.04 -20.30
N PHE A 179 -5.43 -17.50 -19.09
CA PHE A 179 -4.13 -17.24 -18.48
C PHE A 179 -4.05 -17.83 -17.08
N THR A 180 -2.86 -18.32 -16.73
CA THR A 180 -2.53 -18.79 -15.39
C THR A 180 -1.70 -17.76 -14.64
N THR A 181 -1.48 -17.97 -13.33
CA THR A 181 -0.55 -17.12 -12.54
C THR A 181 0.85 -17.06 -13.16
N SER A 182 1.30 -18.11 -13.89
CA SER A 182 2.57 -18.10 -14.63
C SER A 182 2.62 -17.19 -15.84
N ASP A 183 1.50 -16.98 -16.50
CA ASP A 183 1.44 -16.09 -17.65
C ASP A 183 1.29 -14.63 -17.21
N ILE A 184 0.72 -14.43 -16.00
CA ILE A 184 0.41 -13.13 -15.44
C ILE A 184 1.58 -12.52 -14.67
N ILE A 185 2.40 -13.30 -13.97
CA ILE A 185 3.52 -12.75 -13.20
C ILE A 185 4.77 -12.71 -14.10
N PRO A 186 5.30 -11.51 -14.45
CA PRO A 186 6.48 -11.43 -15.30
C PRO A 186 7.73 -12.05 -14.67
N ASP A 187 8.64 -12.57 -15.48
CA ASP A 187 9.89 -13.20 -15.01
C ASP A 187 10.73 -12.28 -14.11
N TRP A 188 10.81 -10.99 -14.46
CA TRP A 188 11.53 -10.00 -13.65
C TRP A 188 10.93 -9.82 -12.26
N CYS A 189 9.63 -10.06 -12.12
CA CYS A 189 8.90 -9.99 -10.87
C CYS A 189 9.18 -11.25 -10.03
N ARG A 190 9.07 -12.43 -10.64
CA ARG A 190 9.42 -13.72 -10.00
C ARG A 190 10.86 -13.78 -9.52
N ALA A 191 11.78 -13.16 -10.26
CA ALA A 191 13.20 -13.10 -9.89
C ALA A 191 13.46 -12.38 -8.55
N ILE A 192 12.51 -11.61 -8.04
CA ILE A 192 12.61 -10.92 -6.74
C ILE A 192 12.13 -11.78 -5.58
N GLU A 193 11.24 -12.76 -5.81
CA GLU A 193 10.64 -13.57 -4.73
C GLU A 193 11.68 -14.20 -3.78
N PRO A 194 12.76 -14.86 -4.26
CA PRO A 194 13.76 -15.44 -3.35
C PRO A 194 14.46 -14.38 -2.48
N ARG A 195 14.57 -13.14 -2.98
CA ARG A 195 15.17 -12.02 -2.24
C ARG A 195 14.26 -11.54 -1.13
N LEU A 196 12.94 -11.57 -1.33
CA LEU A 196 11.95 -11.23 -0.29
C LEU A 196 12.05 -12.20 0.89
N PHE A 197 12.20 -13.50 0.64
CA PHE A 197 12.40 -14.50 1.71
C PHE A 197 13.71 -14.30 2.49
N CYS A 198 14.76 -13.80 1.84
CA CYS A 198 16.08 -13.64 2.44
C CYS A 198 16.31 -12.26 3.07
N PHE A 199 15.40 -11.30 2.88
CA PHE A 199 15.58 -9.93 3.33
C PHE A 199 15.53 -9.84 4.87
N LYS A 200 16.59 -9.29 5.48
CA LYS A 200 16.73 -9.16 6.94
C LYS A 200 17.24 -7.79 7.38
N ASP A 201 17.44 -6.89 6.43
CA ASP A 201 17.97 -5.57 6.72
C ASP A 201 16.96 -4.80 7.58
N LYS A 202 17.48 -3.89 8.40
CA LYS A 202 16.67 -3.02 9.25
C LYS A 202 16.59 -1.65 8.59
N SER A 203 15.41 -1.06 8.61
CA SER A 203 15.26 0.36 8.34
C SER A 203 16.06 1.19 9.35
N GLU A 204 16.62 2.29 8.88
CA GLU A 204 17.40 3.24 9.69
C GLU A 204 16.63 4.56 9.81
N THR A 205 16.80 5.25 10.93
CA THR A 205 16.30 6.62 11.11
C THR A 205 17.40 7.61 10.76
N VAL A 206 17.07 8.58 9.90
CA VAL A 206 17.99 9.62 9.46
C VAL A 206 17.44 10.99 9.84
N GLN A 207 18.15 11.67 10.74
CA GLN A 207 17.74 13.01 11.16
C GLN A 207 18.09 14.07 10.12
N ARG A 208 17.14 14.96 9.87
CA ARG A 208 17.27 16.14 9.02
C ARG A 208 16.66 17.34 9.72
N SER A 209 17.41 18.42 9.83
CA SER A 209 16.91 19.70 10.32
C SER A 209 16.95 20.71 9.20
N GLY A 210 15.94 21.58 9.11
CA GLY A 210 15.90 22.62 8.09
C GLY A 210 14.51 23.18 7.86
N LYS A 211 14.37 23.98 6.80
CA LYS A 211 13.09 24.59 6.37
C LYS A 211 12.16 23.58 5.67
N LEU A 212 12.05 22.39 6.23
CA LEU A 212 11.11 21.37 5.81
C LEU A 212 9.78 21.66 6.53
N LEU A 213 8.67 21.56 5.82
CA LEU A 213 7.32 21.86 6.35
C LEU A 213 6.42 20.62 6.20
N PHE A 214 6.90 19.47 6.67
CA PHE A 214 6.07 18.27 6.68
C PHE A 214 5.11 18.31 7.88
N PRO A 215 3.85 17.85 7.71
CA PRO A 215 2.87 17.81 8.81
C PRO A 215 3.24 16.78 9.89
N CYS A 216 4.14 15.86 9.57
CA CYS A 216 4.66 14.82 10.46
C CYS A 216 6.17 14.98 10.61
N THR A 217 6.67 14.87 11.84
CA THR A 217 8.09 14.90 12.18
C THR A 217 8.70 13.52 12.32
N SER A 218 7.91 12.49 12.65
CA SER A 218 8.40 11.11 12.83
C SER A 218 7.37 10.05 12.45
N TYR A 219 7.81 9.05 11.69
CA TYR A 219 7.07 7.81 11.45
C TYR A 219 7.87 6.64 12.03
N LEU A 220 7.41 6.10 13.15
CA LEU A 220 8.10 5.10 13.96
C LEU A 220 7.48 3.71 13.75
N ILE A 221 8.31 2.68 13.66
CA ILE A 221 7.86 1.30 13.39
C ILE A 221 8.46 0.36 14.45
N PRO A 222 7.85 0.24 15.64
CA PRO A 222 8.32 -0.69 16.67
C PRO A 222 8.21 -2.14 16.20
N ARG A 223 9.23 -2.94 16.54
CA ARG A 223 9.30 -4.38 16.22
C ARG A 223 9.02 -5.28 17.42
N SER A 224 8.68 -4.70 18.56
CA SER A 224 8.27 -5.42 19.77
C SER A 224 7.41 -4.54 20.67
N LEU A 225 6.62 -5.17 21.55
CA LEU A 225 5.84 -4.45 22.56
C LEU A 225 6.72 -3.66 23.54
N SER A 226 7.95 -4.12 23.80
CA SER A 226 8.92 -3.39 24.63
C SER A 226 9.32 -2.08 23.96
N GLU A 227 9.68 -2.13 22.67
CA GLU A 227 10.06 -0.95 21.90
C GLU A 227 8.89 0.03 21.78
N LEU A 228 7.67 -0.46 21.54
CA LEU A 228 6.46 0.37 21.56
C LEU A 228 6.29 1.08 22.90
N THR A 229 6.45 0.36 24.01
CA THR A 229 6.33 0.92 25.37
C THR A 229 7.37 2.02 25.62
N ASP A 230 8.60 1.82 25.15
CA ASP A 230 9.67 2.82 25.30
C ASP A 230 9.44 4.06 24.44
N ILE A 231 8.88 3.90 23.23
CA ILE A 231 8.46 5.03 22.40
C ILE A 231 7.36 5.83 23.11
N LEU A 232 6.33 5.17 23.64
CA LEU A 232 5.20 5.83 24.30
C LEU A 232 5.58 6.63 25.56
N LYS A 233 6.67 6.25 26.25
CA LYS A 233 7.19 7.06 27.37
C LYS A 233 7.67 8.44 26.92
N ASN A 234 8.19 8.54 25.69
CA ASN A 234 8.73 9.77 25.13
C ASN A 234 7.70 10.53 24.29
N GLU A 235 6.77 9.81 23.65
CA GLU A 235 5.79 10.34 22.71
C GLU A 235 4.35 9.92 23.11
N PRO A 236 3.81 10.39 24.25
CA PRO A 236 2.51 9.95 24.75
C PRO A 236 1.32 10.41 23.89
N GLU A 237 1.51 11.47 23.10
CA GLU A 237 0.49 12.03 22.19
C GLU A 237 0.62 11.47 20.75
N ALA A 238 1.48 10.47 20.54
CA ALA A 238 1.65 9.87 19.22
C ALA A 238 0.38 9.14 18.78
N VAL A 239 0.07 9.25 17.49
CA VAL A 239 -1.10 8.59 16.90
C VAL A 239 -0.69 7.23 16.34
N PHE A 240 -1.40 6.18 16.74
CA PHE A 240 -1.20 4.86 16.18
C PHE A 240 -1.75 4.76 14.75
N ILE A 241 -1.06 3.99 13.92
CA ILE A 241 -1.46 3.69 12.55
C ILE A 241 -1.17 2.23 12.23
N THR A 242 -1.98 1.63 11.36
CA THR A 242 -1.70 0.32 10.74
C THR A 242 -1.89 0.42 9.22
N GLY A 243 -3.13 0.30 8.75
CA GLY A 243 -3.49 0.47 7.34
C GLY A 243 -3.46 1.93 6.89
N GLY A 244 -3.77 2.88 7.79
CA GLY A 244 -3.77 4.31 7.52
C GLY A 244 -5.02 4.83 6.82
N THR A 245 -6.06 4.01 6.67
CA THR A 245 -7.30 4.35 5.95
C THR A 245 -8.16 5.40 6.63
N ASP A 246 -7.83 5.77 7.87
CA ASP A 246 -8.44 6.84 8.65
C ASP A 246 -7.46 8.01 8.84
N VAL A 247 -6.29 7.75 9.42
CA VAL A 247 -5.29 8.76 9.80
C VAL A 247 -4.74 9.45 8.56
N MET A 248 -4.44 8.70 7.49
CA MET A 248 -3.90 9.32 6.28
C MET A 248 -4.96 10.13 5.54
N VAL A 249 -6.25 9.79 5.66
CA VAL A 249 -7.34 10.61 5.11
C VAL A 249 -7.43 11.95 5.85
N ARG A 250 -7.36 11.94 7.18
CA ARG A 250 -7.31 13.18 8.00
C ARG A 250 -6.14 14.07 7.59
N MET A 251 -4.95 13.51 7.40
CA MET A 251 -3.79 14.27 6.95
C MET A 251 -3.92 14.74 5.50
N ASN A 252 -4.42 13.89 4.60
CA ASN A 252 -4.51 14.18 3.16
C ASN A 252 -5.61 15.19 2.82
N ILE A 253 -6.79 15.06 3.44
CA ILE A 253 -8.01 15.80 3.10
C ILE A 253 -8.26 16.91 4.11
N GLN A 254 -8.26 16.59 5.40
CA GLN A 254 -8.54 17.57 6.47
C GLN A 254 -7.31 18.42 6.82
N LYS A 255 -6.13 18.08 6.26
CA LYS A 255 -4.85 18.77 6.47
C LYS A 255 -4.45 18.82 7.95
N GLU A 256 -4.83 17.79 8.69
CA GLU A 256 -4.44 17.67 10.09
C GLU A 256 -2.93 17.44 10.22
N GLU A 257 -2.29 18.22 11.09
CA GLU A 257 -0.88 18.02 11.44
C GLU A 257 -0.78 16.98 12.56
N ILE A 258 -0.20 15.82 12.23
CA ILE A 258 0.05 14.74 13.19
C ILE A 258 1.56 14.57 13.32
N PRO A 259 2.19 15.12 14.38
CA PRO A 259 3.64 15.17 14.48
C PRO A 259 4.30 13.80 14.53
N VAL A 260 3.75 12.85 15.29
CA VAL A 260 4.33 11.53 15.48
C VAL A 260 3.30 10.46 15.17
N LEU A 261 3.66 9.58 14.23
CA LEU A 261 2.93 8.38 13.88
C LEU A 261 3.70 7.15 14.35
N ILE A 262 3.01 6.20 14.95
CA ILE A 262 3.56 4.90 15.35
C ILE A 262 2.83 3.79 14.59
N ASP A 263 3.53 3.14 13.67
CA ASP A 263 3.01 2.04 12.87
C ASP A 263 3.11 0.70 13.62
N LEU A 264 1.96 0.14 13.94
CA LEU A 264 1.85 -1.10 14.70
C LEU A 264 1.96 -2.36 13.83
N SER A 265 2.15 -2.22 12.51
CA SER A 265 2.11 -3.34 11.57
C SER A 265 3.28 -4.33 11.71
N GLU A 266 4.35 -4.03 12.43
CA GLU A 266 5.45 -4.98 12.68
C GLU A 266 5.32 -5.72 14.04
N LEU A 267 4.16 -5.61 14.71
CA LEU A 267 3.89 -6.28 15.98
C LEU A 267 3.09 -7.57 15.77
N PRO A 268 3.73 -8.76 15.81
CA PRO A 268 3.05 -10.03 15.56
C PRO A 268 1.98 -10.36 16.59
N GLU A 269 2.12 -9.89 17.83
CA GLU A 269 1.14 -10.09 18.91
C GLU A 269 -0.22 -9.46 18.59
N LEU A 270 -0.25 -8.40 17.77
CA LEU A 270 -1.47 -7.72 17.39
C LEU A 270 -2.15 -8.34 16.15
N LYS A 271 -1.55 -9.35 15.52
CA LYS A 271 -1.99 -9.91 14.24
C LYS A 271 -2.62 -11.30 14.34
N GLN A 272 -2.97 -11.74 15.55
CA GLN A 272 -3.47 -13.10 15.79
C GLN A 272 -5.00 -13.13 15.89
N ILE A 273 -5.59 -14.21 15.37
CA ILE A 273 -6.98 -14.58 15.60
C ILE A 273 -6.96 -15.90 16.38
N ASN A 274 -7.43 -15.88 17.63
CA ASN A 274 -7.36 -17.03 18.53
C ASN A 274 -8.76 -17.46 18.97
N TYR A 275 -9.10 -18.74 18.76
CA TYR A 275 -10.30 -19.34 19.33
C TYR A 275 -10.03 -19.81 20.77
N THR A 276 -10.88 -19.38 21.70
CA THR A 276 -10.77 -19.73 23.13
C THR A 276 -12.09 -20.30 23.65
N LYS A 277 -12.09 -20.83 24.88
CA LYS A 277 -13.33 -21.32 25.52
C LYS A 277 -14.37 -20.21 25.73
N GLN A 278 -13.96 -18.95 25.75
CA GLN A 278 -14.80 -17.77 26.00
C GLN A 278 -15.22 -17.05 24.71
N GLY A 279 -14.76 -17.51 23.54
CA GLY A 279 -15.03 -16.90 22.24
C GLY A 279 -13.76 -16.65 21.43
N ILE A 280 -13.88 -15.81 20.40
CA ILE A 280 -12.79 -15.47 19.48
C ILE A 280 -12.13 -14.17 19.96
N ILE A 281 -10.80 -14.18 20.09
CA ILE A 281 -9.98 -12.99 20.35
C ILE A 281 -9.34 -12.58 19.03
N ILE A 282 -9.62 -11.35 18.59
CA ILE A 282 -9.07 -10.76 17.36
C ILE A 282 -8.08 -9.68 17.78
N GLY A 283 -6.82 -9.81 17.35
CA GLY A 283 -5.80 -8.81 17.58
C GLY A 283 -6.11 -7.49 16.84
N ALA A 284 -5.75 -6.36 17.45
CA ALA A 284 -6.09 -5.04 16.92
C ALA A 284 -5.39 -4.67 15.58
N GLY A 285 -4.37 -5.43 15.18
CA GLY A 285 -3.65 -5.28 13.91
C GLY A 285 -4.07 -6.29 12.84
N VAL A 286 -5.06 -7.15 13.10
CA VAL A 286 -5.65 -8.06 12.11
C VAL A 286 -6.40 -7.22 11.06
N THR A 287 -6.15 -7.47 9.78
CA THR A 287 -6.84 -6.74 8.71
C THR A 287 -8.27 -7.28 8.50
N TYR A 288 -9.15 -6.47 7.91
CA TYR A 288 -10.49 -6.91 7.54
C TYR A 288 -10.44 -8.12 6.59
N SER A 289 -9.53 -8.11 5.63
CA SER A 289 -9.31 -9.24 4.73
C SER A 289 -8.85 -10.50 5.48
N ASP A 290 -7.99 -10.38 6.49
CA ASP A 290 -7.58 -11.54 7.32
C ASP A 290 -8.77 -12.11 8.10
N ILE A 291 -9.68 -11.26 8.57
CA ILE A 291 -10.93 -11.68 9.24
C ILE A 291 -11.81 -12.47 8.27
N GLN A 292 -12.05 -11.95 7.06
CA GLN A 292 -12.90 -12.61 6.05
C GLN A 292 -12.35 -13.96 5.59
N HIS A 293 -11.03 -14.08 5.45
CA HIS A 293 -10.38 -15.32 5.03
C HIS A 293 -10.04 -16.27 6.18
N SER A 294 -10.25 -15.85 7.44
CA SER A 294 -9.95 -16.67 8.60
C SER A 294 -10.89 -17.88 8.68
N GLY A 295 -10.32 -19.08 8.61
CA GLY A 295 -11.06 -20.34 8.83
C GLY A 295 -11.69 -20.45 10.23
N ILE A 296 -11.29 -19.59 11.19
CA ILE A 296 -11.89 -19.51 12.52
C ILE A 296 -13.20 -18.70 12.50
N ILE A 297 -13.32 -17.70 11.62
CA ILE A 297 -14.43 -16.73 11.59
C ILE A 297 -15.44 -17.06 10.49
N LYS A 298 -14.99 -17.67 9.39
CA LYS A 298 -15.79 -17.95 8.18
C LYS A 298 -17.03 -18.82 8.43
N SER A 299 -17.17 -19.45 9.61
CA SER A 299 -18.36 -20.22 9.98
C SER A 299 -19.55 -19.38 10.45
N ASP A 300 -19.35 -18.13 10.92
CA ASP A 300 -20.37 -17.42 11.70
C ASP A 300 -20.65 -15.95 11.29
N LEU A 301 -19.91 -15.40 10.31
CA LEU A 301 -20.24 -14.10 9.70
C LEU A 301 -20.86 -14.34 8.32
N PRO A 302 -22.10 -13.89 8.06
CA PRO A 302 -22.69 -14.02 6.73
C PRO A 302 -21.83 -13.26 5.71
N SER A 303 -21.52 -13.95 4.61
CA SER A 303 -21.04 -13.37 3.35
C SER A 303 -21.98 -12.28 2.87
#